data_AF-B8FEQ4-F1
#
_entry.id   AF-B8FEQ4-F1
#
_cell.length_a   1.000
_cell.length_b   1.000
_cell.length_c   1.000
_cell.angle_alpha   90.00
_cell.angle_beta   90.00
_cell.angle_gamma   90.00
#
_symmetry.space_group_name_H-M   'P 1'
#
loop_
_entity.id
_entity.type
_entity.pdbx_description
1 polymer ?
#
loop_
_entity_poly.entity_id
_entity_poly.type
_entity_poly.pdbx_seq_one_letter_code
_entity_poly.pdbx_strand_id
1 'polypeptide(L)'
;MDKIIIRADKKYRNRMLRYLFLGIAVGGLIAFAFMPSLLEFAGRTGDRPQMIMHVLFGGLMVLFLTLFPLGLYLMAVGKLTLTYGRFPPPGIRVIRDTVLIQGRDALQRGRIIIFSSFMLMGLGLWGIVKVYRLALAMLV
;
A
#
# COMPACT_ATOMS: atom_id res chain seq x y z
N MET A 1 1.66 28.65 -22.65
CA MET A 1 0.90 27.41 -22.90
C MET A 1 -0.19 27.31 -21.86
N ASP A 2 -1.45 27.34 -22.29
CA ASP A 2 -2.59 27.22 -21.40
C ASP A 2 -2.61 25.86 -20.71
N LYS A 3 -2.68 25.87 -19.38
CA LYS A 3 -2.69 24.64 -18.57
C LYS A 3 -4.08 24.04 -18.63
N ILE A 4 -4.23 22.91 -19.32
CA ILE A 4 -5.47 22.13 -19.29
C ILE A 4 -5.58 21.46 -17.91
N ILE A 5 -6.61 21.81 -17.14
CA ILE A 5 -6.85 21.24 -15.81
C ILE A 5 -7.92 20.15 -15.93
N ILE A 6 -7.57 18.94 -15.49
CA ILE A 6 -8.53 17.85 -15.32
C ILE A 6 -9.17 17.99 -13.95
N ARG A 7 -10.48 18.24 -13.93
CA ARG A 7 -11.25 18.41 -12.70
C ARG A 7 -11.40 17.10 -11.93
N ALA A 8 -11.35 17.19 -10.61
CA ALA A 8 -11.57 16.08 -9.70
C ALA A 8 -12.98 15.49 -9.82
N ASP A 9 -13.08 14.16 -9.83
CA ASP A 9 -14.36 13.49 -9.67
C ASP A 9 -14.74 13.44 -8.18
N LYS A 10 -15.60 14.37 -7.76
CA LYS A 10 -16.10 14.45 -6.38
C LYS A 10 -16.80 13.16 -5.91
N LYS A 11 -17.53 12.47 -6.81
CA LYS A 11 -18.23 11.22 -6.47
C LYS A 11 -17.23 10.10 -6.22
N TYR A 12 -16.19 10.01 -7.04
CA TYR A 12 -15.11 9.04 -6.84
C TYR A 12 -14.33 9.30 -5.56
N ARG A 13 -13.96 10.56 -5.29
CA ARG A 13 -13.31 10.97 -4.03
C ARG A 13 -14.10 10.53 -2.80
N ASN A 14 -15.40 10.83 -2.77
CA ASN A 14 -16.23 10.47 -1.62
C ASN A 14 -16.46 8.95 -1.48
N ARG A 15 -16.41 8.20 -2.60
CA ARG A 15 -16.47 6.74 -2.56
C ARG A 15 -15.16 6.16 -1.99
N MET A 16 -14.02 6.65 -2.44
CA MET A 16 -12.70 6.25 -1.93
C MET A 16 -12.56 6.56 -0.43
N LEU A 17 -12.96 7.77 0.00
CA LEU A 17 -12.96 8.14 1.41
C LEU A 17 -13.85 7.22 2.25
N ARG A 18 -15.03 6.84 1.75
CA ARG A 18 -15.90 5.87 2.43
C ARG A 18 -15.25 4.50 2.57
N TYR A 19 -14.60 3.98 1.52
CA TYR A 19 -13.90 2.69 1.62
C TYR A 19 -12.69 2.76 2.56
N LEU A 20 -11.96 3.86 2.56
CA LEU A 20 -10.86 4.09 3.50
C LEU A 20 -11.40 4.11 4.95
N PHE A 21 -12.46 4.87 5.20
CA PHE A 21 -13.07 4.96 6.53
C PHE A 21 -13.63 3.62 7.00
N LEU A 22 -14.28 2.87 6.10
CA LEU A 22 -14.78 1.53 6.37
C LEU A 22 -13.62 0.56 6.67
N GLY A 23 -12.53 0.62 5.89
CA GLY A 23 -11.35 -0.20 6.11
C GLY A 23 -10.68 0.08 7.46
N ILE A 24 -10.55 1.36 7.83
CA ILE A 24 -10.04 1.76 9.15
C ILE A 24 -10.99 1.31 10.26
N ALA A 25 -12.31 1.48 10.10
CA ALA A 25 -13.29 1.09 11.09
C ALA A 25 -13.30 -0.43 11.31
N VAL A 26 -13.29 -1.22 10.23
CA VAL A 26 -13.23 -2.69 10.30
C VAL A 26 -11.90 -3.15 10.88
N GLY A 27 -10.77 -2.60 10.41
CA GLY A 27 -9.45 -2.92 10.96
C GLY A 27 -9.33 -2.58 12.43
N GLY A 28 -9.87 -1.43 12.84
CA GLY A 28 -9.93 -0.99 14.24
C GLY A 28 -10.85 -1.86 15.09
N LEU A 29 -12.00 -2.29 14.56
CA LEU A 29 -12.93 -3.19 15.25
C LEU A 29 -12.31 -4.58 15.45
N ILE A 30 -11.65 -5.11 14.42
CA ILE A 30 -10.90 -6.37 14.53
C ILE A 30 -9.78 -6.21 15.56
N ALA A 31 -8.98 -5.15 15.46
CA ALA A 31 -7.93 -4.89 16.43
C ALA A 31 -8.49 -4.81 17.85
N PHE A 32 -9.57 -4.06 18.07
CA PHE A 32 -10.21 -3.91 19.37
C PHE A 32 -10.79 -5.23 19.92
N ALA A 33 -11.45 -6.02 19.08
CA ALA A 33 -12.03 -7.30 19.49
C ALA A 33 -10.96 -8.34 19.83
N PHE A 34 -9.85 -8.35 19.10
CA PHE A 34 -8.75 -9.29 19.32
C PHE A 34 -7.73 -8.77 20.35
N MET A 35 -7.70 -7.47 20.65
CA MET A 35 -6.80 -6.84 21.63
C MET A 35 -6.86 -7.49 23.01
N PRO A 36 -8.02 -7.70 23.66
CA PRO A 36 -8.07 -8.32 24.98
C PRO A 36 -7.61 -9.77 24.93
N SER A 37 -7.96 -10.53 23.89
CA SER A 37 -7.43 -11.88 23.71
C SER A 37 -5.91 -11.86 23.53
N LEU A 38 -5.37 -10.90 22.77
CA LEU A 38 -3.92 -10.70 22.58
C LEU A 38 -3.21 -10.30 23.88
N LEU A 39 -3.83 -9.44 24.70
CA LEU A 39 -3.30 -8.99 26.00
C LEU A 39 -3.37 -10.09 27.05
N GLU A 40 -4.48 -10.83 27.13
CA GLU A 40 -4.60 -12.02 27.98
C GLU A 40 -3.62 -13.10 27.53
N PHE A 41 -3.43 -13.28 26.23
CA PHE A 41 -2.40 -14.16 25.70
C PHE A 41 -1.04 -13.67 26.16
N ALA A 42 -0.67 -12.41 25.95
CA ALA A 42 0.61 -11.87 26.38
C ALA A 42 0.85 -12.02 27.90
N GLY A 43 -0.20 -11.83 28.73
CA GLY A 43 -0.14 -11.98 30.17
C GLY A 43 -0.04 -13.43 30.67
N ARG A 44 -0.73 -14.39 30.04
CA ARG A 44 -0.62 -15.83 30.36
C ARG A 44 0.64 -16.48 29.80
N THR A 45 1.23 -15.87 28.78
CA THR A 45 2.36 -16.42 28.01
C THR A 45 3.71 -15.88 28.49
N GLY A 46 3.79 -15.38 29.73
CA GLY A 46 5.06 -15.08 30.39
C GLY A 46 6.09 -16.23 30.31
N ASP A 47 5.61 -17.47 30.13
CA ASP A 47 6.43 -18.68 29.98
C ASP A 47 6.60 -19.21 28.54
N ARG A 48 5.98 -18.62 27.50
CA ARG A 48 6.12 -19.09 26.09
C ARG A 48 6.35 -17.97 25.07
N PRO A 49 7.49 -17.25 25.16
CA PRO A 49 7.81 -16.11 24.28
C PRO A 49 7.71 -16.41 22.77
N GLN A 50 7.83 -17.68 22.39
CA GLN A 50 7.75 -18.15 21.01
C GLN A 50 6.41 -17.81 20.33
N MET A 51 5.26 -17.97 21.00
CA MET A 51 3.95 -17.71 20.34
C MET A 51 3.70 -16.23 20.07
N ILE A 52 4.12 -15.33 20.97
CA ILE A 52 3.98 -13.88 20.78
C ILE A 52 4.76 -13.44 19.53
N MET A 53 5.96 -14.00 19.34
CA MET A 53 6.78 -13.73 18.16
C MET A 53 6.12 -14.21 16.86
N HIS A 54 5.43 -15.35 16.87
CA HIS A 54 4.71 -15.85 15.68
C HIS A 54 3.58 -14.90 15.26
N VAL A 55 2.81 -14.37 16.23
CA VAL A 55 1.74 -13.41 15.95
C VAL A 55 2.31 -12.10 15.41
N LEU A 56 3.39 -11.59 16.00
CA LEU A 56 4.06 -10.38 15.54
C LEU A 56 4.65 -10.54 14.13
N PHE A 57 5.35 -11.64 13.87
CA PHE A 57 5.91 -11.92 12.54
C PHE A 57 4.83 -12.15 11.49
N GLY A 58 3.75 -12.85 11.83
CA GLY A 58 2.59 -13.01 10.95
C GLY A 58 1.96 -11.66 10.59
N GLY A 59 1.74 -10.79 11.59
CA GLY A 59 1.23 -9.44 11.36
C GLY A 59 2.14 -8.58 10.47
N LEU A 60 3.45 -8.62 10.71
CA LEU A 60 4.44 -7.91 9.87
C LEU A 60 4.46 -8.44 8.43
N MET A 61 4.37 -9.75 8.23
CA MET A 61 4.30 -10.35 6.89
C MET A 61 3.05 -9.87 6.13
N VAL A 62 1.88 -9.87 6.78
CA VAL A 62 0.64 -9.37 6.18
C VAL A 62 0.79 -7.89 5.81
N LEU A 63 1.38 -7.08 6.69
CA LEU A 63 1.61 -5.66 6.44
C LEU A 63 2.51 -5.44 5.22
N PHE A 64 3.64 -6.13 5.11
CA PHE A 64 4.51 -6.04 3.93
C PHE A 64 3.84 -6.56 2.65
N LEU A 65 2.97 -7.57 2.76
CA LEU A 65 2.23 -8.10 1.62
C LEU A 65 1.28 -7.05 1.01
N THR A 66 0.72 -6.14 1.81
CA THR A 66 -0.15 -5.06 1.31
C THR A 66 0.55 -4.07 0.36
N LEU A 67 1.89 -4.02 0.38
CA LEU A 67 2.65 -3.17 -0.54
C LEU A 67 2.60 -3.69 -1.98
N PHE A 68 2.44 -5.00 -2.21
CA PHE A 68 2.38 -5.57 -3.55
C PHE A 68 1.23 -5.04 -4.41
N PRO A 69 -0.05 -5.10 -3.98
CA PRO A 69 -1.15 -4.57 -4.79
C PRO A 69 -1.02 -3.07 -5.03
N LEU A 70 -0.50 -2.30 -4.07
CA LEU A 70 -0.23 -0.88 -4.26
C LEU A 70 0.86 -0.63 -5.31
N GLY A 71 1.95 -1.38 -5.26
CA GLY A 71 3.00 -1.36 -6.28
C GLY A 71 2.44 -1.70 -7.66
N LEU A 72 1.75 -2.83 -7.80
CA LEU A 72 1.14 -3.25 -9.06
C LEU A 72 0.20 -2.18 -9.65
N TYR A 73 -0.61 -1.53 -8.81
CA TYR A 73 -1.45 -0.41 -9.23
C TYR A 73 -0.62 0.76 -9.77
N LEU A 74 0.42 1.19 -9.03
CA LEU A 74 1.32 2.25 -9.49
C LEU A 74 2.03 1.87 -10.80
N MET A 75 2.51 0.63 -10.92
CA MET A 75 3.11 0.13 -12.15
C MET A 75 2.14 0.24 -13.33
N ALA A 76 0.88 -0.16 -13.15
CA ALA A 76 -0.14 -0.04 -14.19
C ALA A 76 -0.37 1.42 -14.60
N VAL A 77 -0.49 2.34 -13.64
CA VAL A 77 -0.62 3.78 -13.90
C VAL A 77 0.60 4.34 -14.64
N GLY A 78 1.80 3.95 -14.21
CA GLY A 78 3.05 4.36 -14.85
C GLY A 78 3.17 3.85 -16.28
N LYS A 79 2.84 2.58 -16.53
CA LYS A 79 2.80 1.99 -17.88
C LYS A 79 1.82 2.73 -18.78
N LEU A 80 0.59 2.97 -18.32
CA LEU A 80 -0.40 3.76 -19.06
C LEU A 80 0.12 5.17 -19.37
N THR A 81 0.77 5.82 -18.42
CA THR A 81 1.35 7.16 -18.60
C THR A 81 2.41 7.15 -19.71
N LEU A 82 3.26 6.11 -19.77
CA LEU A 82 4.24 5.94 -20.84
C LEU A 82 3.60 5.64 -22.19
N THR A 83 2.58 4.78 -22.24
CA THR A 83 1.86 4.42 -23.45
C THR A 83 1.15 5.61 -24.08
N TYR A 84 0.48 6.44 -23.27
CA TYR A 84 -0.31 7.57 -23.77
C TYR A 84 0.47 8.90 -23.81
N GLY A 85 1.71 8.94 -23.31
CA GLY A 85 2.54 10.15 -23.31
C GLY A 85 1.93 11.33 -22.54
N ARG A 86 1.02 11.07 -21.61
CA ARG A 86 0.32 12.09 -20.81
C ARG A 86 0.02 11.64 -19.39
N PHE A 87 0.11 12.58 -18.44
CA PHE A 87 -0.24 12.37 -17.04
C PHE A 87 -1.31 13.37 -16.60
N PRO A 88 -2.40 12.94 -15.96
CA PRO A 88 -2.82 11.54 -15.75
C PRO A 88 -3.17 10.84 -17.08
N PRO A 89 -3.08 9.50 -17.14
CA PRO A 89 -3.47 8.75 -18.34
C PRO A 89 -4.99 8.76 -18.58
N PRO A 90 -5.46 8.47 -19.82
CA PRO A 90 -6.89 8.39 -20.13
C PRO A 90 -7.63 7.41 -19.21
N GLY A 91 -8.90 7.72 -18.91
CA GLY A 91 -9.79 6.81 -18.19
C GLY A 91 -9.54 6.72 -16.68
N ILE A 92 -8.45 7.31 -16.17
CA ILE A 92 -8.20 7.37 -14.73
C ILE A 92 -8.91 8.57 -14.11
N ARG A 93 -9.59 8.32 -13.00
CA ARG A 93 -10.26 9.36 -12.21
C ARG A 93 -9.26 10.00 -11.25
N VAL A 94 -9.18 11.32 -11.29
CA VAL A 94 -8.34 12.10 -10.37
C VAL A 94 -9.15 12.53 -9.14
N ILE A 95 -8.49 12.46 -7.98
CA ILE A 95 -9.09 12.79 -6.68
C ILE A 95 -8.99 14.30 -6.39
N ARG A 96 -8.03 14.98 -7.03
CA ARG A 96 -7.76 16.42 -6.96
C ARG A 96 -7.60 16.97 -8.37
N ASP A 97 -7.87 18.26 -8.52
CA ASP A 97 -7.65 18.95 -9.78
C ASP A 97 -6.18 18.79 -10.17
N THR A 98 -5.95 18.18 -11.33
CA THR A 98 -4.62 17.79 -11.77
C THR A 98 -4.35 18.44 -13.11
N VAL A 99 -3.19 19.09 -13.23
CA VAL A 99 -2.75 19.67 -14.51
C VAL A 99 -2.41 18.53 -15.46
N LEU A 100 -2.94 18.58 -16.67
CA LEU A 100 -2.59 17.66 -17.73
C LEU A 100 -1.18 17.98 -18.24
N ILE A 101 -0.28 17.01 -18.09
CA ILE A 101 1.11 17.12 -18.54
C ILE A 101 1.27 16.18 -19.73
N GLN A 102 1.96 16.62 -20.77
CA GLN A 102 2.15 15.87 -22.01
C GLN A 102 3.63 15.88 -22.44
N GLY A 103 4.00 14.95 -23.32
CA GLY A 103 5.33 14.91 -23.91
C GLY A 103 6.40 14.41 -22.93
N ARG A 104 7.59 14.99 -22.99
CA ARG A 104 8.78 14.50 -22.24
C ARG A 104 8.56 14.47 -20.73
N ASP A 105 7.89 15.48 -20.18
CA ASP A 105 7.62 15.58 -18.74
C ASP A 105 6.67 14.48 -18.26
N ALA A 106 5.68 14.12 -19.07
CA ALA A 106 4.78 13.01 -18.77
C ALA A 106 5.52 11.67 -18.78
N LEU A 107 6.44 11.48 -19.72
CA LEU A 107 7.26 10.28 -19.81
C LEU A 107 8.20 10.15 -18.58
N GLN A 108 8.82 11.24 -18.14
CA GLN A 108 9.63 11.24 -16.93
C GLN A 108 8.80 10.86 -15.71
N ARG A 109 7.61 11.44 -15.54
CA ARG A 109 6.68 11.08 -14.45
C ARG A 109 6.28 9.61 -14.51
N GLY A 110 5.97 9.08 -15.69
CA GLY A 110 5.67 7.65 -15.88
C GLY A 110 6.82 6.74 -15.43
N ARG A 111 8.06 7.08 -15.79
CA ARG A 111 9.27 6.35 -15.34
C ARG A 111 9.46 6.42 -13.83
N ILE A 112 9.29 7.60 -13.24
CA ILE A 112 9.38 7.79 -11.78
C ILE A 112 8.33 6.92 -11.09
N ILE A 113 7.07 6.91 -11.54
CA ILE A 113 6.01 6.09 -10.96
C ILE A 113 6.35 4.60 -11.04
N ILE A 114 6.84 4.10 -12.18
CA ILE A 114 7.28 2.71 -12.33
C ILE A 114 8.45 2.39 -11.39
N PHE A 115 9.44 3.29 -11.30
CA PHE A 115 10.58 3.11 -10.41
C PHE A 115 10.14 3.06 -8.94
N SER A 116 9.26 3.98 -8.51
CA SER A 116 8.66 3.96 -7.17
C SER A 116 7.88 2.68 -6.90
N SER A 117 7.17 2.14 -7.91
CA SER A 117 6.50 0.85 -7.79
C SER A 117 7.48 -0.29 -7.51
N PHE A 118 8.58 -0.38 -8.28
CA PHE A 118 9.59 -1.41 -8.06
C PHE A 118 10.26 -1.28 -6.69
N MET A 119 10.56 -0.05 -6.26
CA MET A 119 11.07 0.22 -4.91
C MET A 119 10.10 -0.26 -3.84
N LEU A 120 8.81 0.04 -3.99
CA LEU A 120 7.79 -0.32 -3.01
C LEU A 120 7.58 -1.85 -2.91
N MET A 121 7.53 -2.54 -4.06
CA MET A 121 7.48 -4.01 -4.09
C MET A 121 8.76 -4.65 -3.55
N GLY A 122 9.93 -4.08 -3.88
CA GLY A 122 11.22 -4.51 -3.38
C GLY A 122 11.34 -4.37 -1.85
N LEU A 123 10.84 -3.27 -1.29
CA LEU A 123 10.74 -3.07 0.16
C LEU A 123 9.81 -4.09 0.81
N GLY A 124 8.65 -4.38 0.21
CA GLY A 124 7.74 -5.43 0.68
C GLY A 124 8.41 -6.80 0.70
N LEU A 125 9.08 -7.17 -0.40
CA LEU A 125 9.80 -8.44 -0.49
C LEU A 125 10.96 -8.52 0.52
N TRP A 126 11.75 -7.46 0.62
CA TRP A 126 12.86 -7.39 1.57
C TRP A 126 12.37 -7.50 3.03
N GLY A 127 11.27 -6.82 3.36
CA GLY A 127 10.61 -6.92 4.66
C GLY A 127 10.17 -8.34 4.98
N ILE A 128 9.48 -9.02 4.05
CA ILE A 128 9.06 -10.42 4.20
C ILE A 128 10.27 -11.34 4.42
N VAL A 129 11.33 -11.20 3.63
CA VAL A 129 12.56 -12.01 3.77
C VAL A 129 13.22 -11.78 5.12
N LYS A 130 13.29 -10.52 5.59
CA LYS A 130 13.84 -10.20 6.91
C LYS A 130 13.02 -10.80 8.04
N VAL A 131 11.69 -10.67 8.00
CA VAL A 131 10.79 -11.26 8.98
C VAL A 131 10.90 -12.78 8.99
N TYR A 132 10.95 -13.42 7.81
CA TYR A 132 11.13 -14.86 7.69
C TYR A 132 12.47 -15.35 8.25
N ARG A 133 13.58 -14.65 7.94
CA ARG A 133 14.90 -14.99 8.50
C ARG A 133 14.96 -14.84 10.01
N LEU A 134 14.35 -13.77 10.55
CA LEU A 134 14.26 -13.58 12.00
C LEU A 134 13.43 -14.69 12.66
N ALA A 135 12.32 -15.09 12.04
CA ALA A 135 11.50 -16.19 12.53
C ALA A 135 12.28 -17.52 12.55
N LEU A 136 13.04 -17.82 11.49
CA LEU A 136 13.89 -19.02 11.44
C LEU A 136 15.01 -19.00 12.50
N ALA A 137 15.67 -17.87 12.70
CA ALA A 137 16.75 -17.74 13.67
C ALA A 137 16.30 -17.93 15.13
N MET A 138 15.00 -17.85 15.41
CA MET A 138 14.44 -18.12 16.74
C MET A 138 13.99 -19.57 16.94
N LEU A 139 13.98 -20.39 15.88
CA LEU A 139 13.61 -21.81 15.92
C LEU A 139 14.83 -22.74 16.07
N VAL A 140 16.04 -22.20 15.90
CA VAL A 140 17.33 -22.89 16.04
C VAL A 140 17.97 -22.46 17.35
#